data_AF-A0A660YK91-F1
#
_entry.id   AF-A0A660YK91-F1
#
_cell.length_a   1.000
_cell.length_b   1.000
_cell.length_c   1.000
_cell.angle_alpha   90.00
_cell.angle_beta   90.00
_cell.angle_gamma   90.00
#
_symmetry.space_group_name_H-M   'P 1'
#
loop_
_entity.id
_entity.type
_entity.pdbx_description
1 polymer ?
#
loop_
_entity_poly.entity_id
_entity_poly.type
_entity_poly.pdbx_seq_one_letter_code
_entity_poly.pdbx_strand_id
1 'polypeptide(L)'
;MKLLVLLVFQEYLIVPVTVLKFVGYHPKTEEINFSKEAIFERDNNYCQYWHYDEYNHKFLYKCTPSERTLDHVLPKSQGGKNSFKNCVCSCRHCNINIKKGRTPEEAGLKLIRKPFVPKRNKKDYVRHKFAYNENKLSHRFYAKHILKAEKVS
;
A
#
# COMPACT_ATOMS: atom_id res chain seq x y z
N MET A 1 21.71 31.36 30.59
CA MET A 1 23.07 30.90 30.23
C MET A 1 23.29 31.18 28.75
N LYS A 2 23.61 32.43 28.41
CA LYS A 2 24.95 32.90 28.04
C LYS A 2 25.55 32.10 26.87
N LEU A 3 25.40 32.72 25.70
CA LEU A 3 26.33 32.67 24.57
C LEU A 3 27.76 32.45 25.08
N LEU A 4 28.43 31.41 24.57
CA LEU A 4 29.87 31.40 24.45
C LEU A 4 30.20 31.06 22.98
N VAL A 5 30.27 32.13 22.19
CA VAL A 5 30.98 32.14 20.91
C VAL A 5 32.46 32.24 21.27
N LEU A 6 33.20 31.14 21.22
CA LEU A 6 34.65 31.16 21.27
C LEU A 6 35.19 31.08 19.84
N LEU A 7 35.56 32.25 19.34
CA LEU A 7 36.41 32.44 18.17
C LEU A 7 37.84 32.03 18.54
N VAL A 8 38.41 31.05 17.84
CA VAL A 8 39.87 30.90 17.69
C VAL A 8 40.17 30.58 16.23
N PHE A 9 41.11 31.34 15.68
CA PHE A 9 41.51 31.49 14.29
C PHE A 9 42.36 30.31 13.76
N GLN A 10 41.99 29.73 12.61
CA GLN A 10 42.86 29.34 11.47
C GLN A 10 42.05 28.46 10.48
N GLU A 11 41.82 28.98 9.27
CA GLU A 11 41.49 28.29 8.00
C GLU A 11 40.56 27.06 7.94
N TYR A 12 39.56 26.93 8.81
CA TYR A 12 38.48 25.97 8.56
C TYR A 12 37.12 26.64 8.68
N LEU A 13 36.50 26.85 7.52
CA LEU A 13 35.09 27.17 7.37
C LEU A 13 34.29 26.19 8.25
N ILE A 14 33.75 26.66 9.38
CA ILE A 14 32.75 25.93 10.15
C ILE A 14 31.49 25.94 9.29
N VAL A 15 31.45 25.03 8.31
CA VAL A 15 30.20 24.72 7.62
C VAL A 15 29.30 24.15 8.69
N PRO A 16 28.12 24.73 8.97
CA PRO A 16 27.12 24.03 9.74
C PRO A 16 26.83 22.75 8.95
N VAL A 17 27.43 21.63 9.36
CA VAL A 17 27.08 20.32 8.85
C VAL A 17 25.69 20.09 9.41
N THR A 18 24.70 20.58 8.68
CA THR A 18 23.32 20.19 8.86
C THR A 18 23.35 18.69 8.65
N VAL A 19 23.40 17.93 9.74
CA VAL A 19 23.56 16.48 9.72
C VAL A 19 22.58 15.98 8.68
N LEU A 20 23.09 15.46 7.57
CA LEU A 20 22.28 14.84 6.54
C LEU A 20 21.54 13.71 7.24
N LYS A 21 20.29 13.96 7.61
CA LYS A 21 19.43 12.95 8.21
C LYS A 21 19.04 12.04 7.06
N PHE A 22 19.80 10.97 6.87
CA PHE A 22 19.42 9.96 5.92
C PHE A 22 18.11 9.31 6.37
N VAL A 23 17.21 9.13 5.41
CA VAL A 23 15.88 8.59 5.63
C VAL A 23 15.75 7.34 4.79
N GLY A 24 15.42 6.24 5.44
CA GLY A 24 15.09 4.99 4.77
C GLY A 24 13.63 4.64 4.94
N TYR A 25 13.15 3.82 4.01
CA TYR A 25 11.86 3.16 4.08
C TYR A 25 12.09 1.67 4.01
N HIS A 26 11.55 0.92 4.96
CA HIS A 26 11.51 -0.54 4.89
C HIS A 26 10.05 -1.01 5.09
N PRO A 27 9.64 -2.11 4.45
CA PRO A 27 8.31 -2.67 4.66
C PRO A 27 8.06 -3.00 6.13
N LYS A 28 6.85 -2.75 6.64
CA LYS A 28 6.41 -3.15 7.98
C LYS A 28 6.50 -4.65 8.21
N THR A 29 6.21 -5.41 7.16
CA THR A 29 6.11 -6.88 7.14
C THR A 29 6.62 -7.41 5.81
N GLU A 30 7.05 -8.67 5.78
CA GLU A 30 7.54 -9.35 4.56
C GLU A 30 6.47 -9.53 3.49
N GLU A 31 5.22 -9.71 3.91
CA GLU A 31 4.04 -9.77 3.05
C GLU A 31 3.00 -8.70 3.44
N ILE A 32 2.07 -8.40 2.54
CA ILE A 32 0.94 -7.52 2.87
C ILE A 32 -0.06 -8.32 3.69
N ASN A 33 -0.39 -7.83 4.88
CA ASN A 33 -1.37 -8.49 5.74
C ASN A 33 -2.76 -8.46 5.12
N PHE A 34 -3.42 -9.61 5.10
CA PHE A 34 -4.80 -9.72 4.66
C PHE A 34 -5.75 -9.11 5.70
N SER A 35 -6.62 -8.20 5.24
CA SER A 35 -7.74 -7.69 6.03
C SER A 35 -8.91 -7.32 5.13
N LYS A 36 -10.10 -7.18 5.71
CA LYS A 36 -11.31 -6.74 5.01
C LYS A 36 -11.09 -5.35 4.40
N GLU A 37 -10.48 -4.45 5.15
CA GLU A 37 -10.19 -3.08 4.75
C GLU A 37 -9.19 -3.05 3.58
N ALA A 38 -8.18 -3.92 3.60
CA ALA A 38 -7.21 -4.03 2.51
C ALA A 38 -7.86 -4.53 1.21
N ILE A 39 -8.85 -5.43 1.29
CA ILE A 39 -9.63 -5.86 0.12
C ILE A 39 -10.48 -4.72 -0.44
N PHE A 40 -11.16 -3.98 0.43
CA PHE A 40 -11.99 -2.85 0.01
C PHE A 40 -11.18 -1.74 -0.66
N GLU A 41 -9.99 -1.46 -0.12
CA GLU A 41 -9.06 -0.50 -0.73
C GLU A 41 -8.52 -1.02 -2.07
N ARG A 42 -8.08 -2.28 -2.14
CA ARG A 42 -7.63 -2.90 -3.41
C ARG A 42 -8.70 -2.79 -4.49
N ASP A 43 -9.96 -2.97 -4.11
CA ASP A 43 -11.11 -2.99 -5.00
C ASP A 43 -11.76 -1.62 -5.19
N ASN A 44 -11.19 -0.55 -4.60
CA ASN A 44 -11.73 0.81 -4.64
C ASN A 44 -13.22 0.90 -4.25
N ASN A 45 -13.66 0.00 -3.36
CA ASN A 45 -15.05 -0.20 -2.97
C ASN A 45 -16.01 -0.58 -4.10
N TYR A 46 -15.52 -0.97 -5.28
CA TYR A 46 -16.40 -1.50 -6.32
C TYR A 46 -16.75 -2.95 -6.03
N CYS A 47 -18.03 -3.30 -6.20
CA CYS A 47 -18.43 -4.70 -6.29
C CYS A 47 -17.60 -5.35 -7.39
N GLN A 48 -16.97 -6.49 -7.11
CA GLN A 48 -16.15 -7.20 -8.09
C GLN A 48 -16.99 -8.10 -9.01
N TYR A 49 -18.31 -8.08 -8.88
CA TYR A 49 -19.24 -8.70 -9.82
C TYR A 49 -19.84 -7.65 -10.75
N TRP A 50 -20.09 -8.05 -11.99
CA TRP A 50 -20.74 -7.18 -12.96
C TRP A 50 -22.22 -6.97 -12.63
N HIS A 51 -22.66 -5.73 -12.80
CA HIS A 51 -24.06 -5.35 -12.72
C HIS A 51 -24.58 -5.00 -14.12
N TYR A 52 -25.89 -5.14 -14.29
CA TYR A 52 -26.59 -4.95 -15.54
C TYR A 52 -27.78 -4.02 -15.29
N ASP A 53 -27.99 -3.04 -16.15
CA ASP A 53 -29.17 -2.18 -16.11
C ASP A 53 -30.39 -2.88 -16.74
N GLU A 54 -31.52 -2.17 -16.82
CA GLU A 54 -32.76 -2.68 -17.42
C GLU A 54 -32.64 -3.02 -18.92
N TYR A 55 -31.62 -2.50 -19.61
CA TYR A 55 -31.32 -2.75 -21.02
C TYR A 55 -30.15 -3.73 -21.21
N ASN A 56 -29.71 -4.41 -20.14
CA ASN A 56 -28.58 -5.35 -20.14
C ASN A 56 -27.22 -4.69 -20.46
N HIS A 57 -27.07 -3.38 -20.28
CA HIS A 57 -25.76 -2.74 -20.30
C HIS A 57 -25.02 -2.98 -19.00
N LYS A 58 -23.74 -3.25 -19.16
CA LYS A 58 -22.86 -3.68 -18.09
C LYS A 58 -22.19 -2.48 -17.43
N PHE A 59 -22.25 -2.40 -16.10
CA PHE A 59 -21.65 -1.29 -15.35
C PHE A 59 -20.94 -1.73 -14.06
N LEU A 60 -20.09 -0.82 -13.55
CA LEU A 60 -19.38 -1.00 -12.29
C LEU A 60 -20.19 -0.41 -11.14
N TYR A 61 -20.56 -1.25 -10.17
CA TYR A 61 -21.29 -0.79 -8.99
C TYR A 61 -20.35 -0.40 -7.86
N LYS A 62 -20.40 0.86 -7.42
CA LYS A 62 -19.61 1.36 -6.30
C LYS A 62 -20.36 1.16 -5.00
N CYS A 63 -19.84 0.29 -4.14
CA CYS A 63 -20.45 0.00 -2.84
C CYS A 63 -20.19 1.15 -1.85
N THR A 64 -21.23 1.57 -1.17
CA THR A 64 -21.20 2.39 0.03
C THR A 64 -20.60 1.63 1.22
N PRO A 65 -20.14 2.34 2.27
CA PRO A 65 -19.59 1.70 3.47
C PRO A 65 -20.56 0.74 4.17
N SER A 66 -21.87 1.00 4.11
CA SER A 66 -22.91 0.19 4.76
C SER A 66 -23.28 -1.08 3.98
N GLU A 67 -23.02 -1.12 2.67
CA GLU A 67 -23.38 -2.26 1.82
C GLU A 67 -22.19 -3.11 1.37
N ARG A 68 -20.96 -2.59 1.45
CA ARG A 68 -19.78 -3.37 1.05
C ARG A 68 -19.58 -4.54 2.01
N THR A 69 -19.42 -5.72 1.43
CA THR A 69 -19.16 -6.98 2.13
C THR A 69 -17.91 -7.62 1.57
N LEU A 70 -17.24 -8.41 2.42
CA LEU A 70 -16.16 -9.28 1.98
C LEU A 70 -16.80 -10.58 1.49
N ASP A 71 -16.62 -10.90 0.21
CA ASP A 71 -17.10 -12.16 -0.36
C ASP A 71 -15.92 -13.07 -0.69
N HIS A 72 -16.14 -14.37 -0.53
CA HIS A 72 -15.21 -15.44 -0.89
C HIS A 72 -15.62 -16.00 -2.23
N VAL A 73 -14.77 -15.84 -3.25
CA VAL A 73 -15.00 -16.38 -4.61
C VAL A 73 -15.29 -17.88 -4.53
N LEU A 74 -14.36 -18.68 -3.99
CA LEU A 74 -14.66 -20.02 -3.51
C LEU A 74 -15.29 -19.90 -2.11
N PRO A 75 -16.55 -20.33 -1.88
CA PRO A 75 -17.21 -20.25 -0.58
C PRO A 75 -16.43 -20.97 0.52
N LYS A 76 -16.53 -20.49 1.77
CA LYS A 76 -15.91 -21.16 2.93
C LYS A 76 -16.39 -22.60 3.11
N SER A 77 -17.67 -22.86 2.90
CA SER A 77 -18.27 -24.20 2.94
C SER A 77 -17.65 -25.18 1.93
N GLN A 78 -17.01 -24.66 0.88
CA GLN A 78 -16.31 -25.43 -0.14
C GLN A 78 -14.77 -25.33 0.01
N GLY A 79 -14.26 -24.93 1.19
CA GLY A 79 -12.82 -24.84 1.46
C GLY A 79 -12.16 -23.50 1.11
N GLY A 80 -12.95 -22.47 0.79
CA GLY A 80 -12.48 -21.13 0.50
C GLY A 80 -11.68 -20.48 1.64
N LYS A 81 -10.44 -20.07 1.36
CA LYS A 81 -9.55 -19.43 2.35
C LYS A 81 -9.77 -17.92 2.45
N ASN A 82 -9.49 -17.34 3.63
CA ASN A 82 -9.33 -15.91 3.82
C ASN A 82 -8.00 -15.46 3.18
N SER A 83 -8.03 -15.00 1.93
CA SER A 83 -6.81 -14.56 1.24
C SER A 83 -7.13 -13.55 0.16
N PHE A 84 -6.14 -12.74 -0.23
CA PHE A 84 -6.26 -11.83 -1.36
C PHE A 84 -6.61 -12.53 -2.68
N LYS A 85 -6.20 -13.79 -2.85
CA LYS A 85 -6.44 -14.59 -4.06
C LYS A 85 -7.84 -15.20 -4.10
N ASN A 86 -8.60 -15.14 -3.01
CA ASN A 86 -9.95 -15.71 -2.93
C ASN A 86 -11.03 -14.69 -2.54
N CYS A 87 -10.68 -13.62 -1.82
CA CYS A 87 -11.66 -12.66 -1.33
C CYS A 87 -11.75 -11.41 -2.22
N VAL A 88 -12.94 -10.85 -2.32
CA VAL A 88 -13.27 -9.64 -3.10
C VAL A 88 -14.24 -8.73 -2.36
N CYS A 89 -14.27 -7.46 -2.74
CA CYS A 89 -15.36 -6.56 -2.38
C CYS A 89 -16.63 -6.94 -3.17
N SER A 90 -17.76 -7.04 -2.49
CA SER A 90 -19.08 -7.28 -3.10
C SER A 90 -20.16 -6.47 -2.38
N CYS A 91 -21.16 -5.99 -3.09
CA CYS A 91 -22.36 -5.45 -2.44
C CYS A 91 -23.15 -6.58 -1.75
N ARG A 92 -23.99 -6.22 -0.77
CA ARG A 92 -24.88 -7.18 -0.09
C ARG A 92 -25.79 -7.92 -1.07
N HIS A 93 -26.29 -7.24 -2.09
CA HIS A 93 -27.17 -7.85 -3.09
C HIS A 93 -26.49 -9.02 -3.82
N CYS A 94 -25.29 -8.81 -4.38
CA CYS A 94 -24.56 -9.88 -5.06
C CYS A 94 -24.11 -10.98 -4.09
N ASN A 95 -23.56 -10.64 -2.92
CA ASN A 95 -23.01 -11.64 -2.00
C ASN A 95 -24.12 -12.46 -1.31
N ILE A 96 -25.02 -11.78 -0.61
CA ILE A 96 -25.99 -12.42 0.29
C ILE A 96 -27.20 -12.96 -0.49
N ASN A 97 -27.70 -12.20 -1.47
CA ASN A 97 -28.95 -12.55 -2.14
C ASN A 97 -28.74 -13.40 -3.39
N ILE A 98 -27.76 -13.04 -4.25
CA ILE A 98 -27.49 -13.79 -5.50
C ILE A 98 -26.56 -14.97 -5.24
N LYS A 99 -25.31 -14.72 -4.81
CA LYS A 99 -24.28 -15.76 -4.66
C LYS A 99 -24.67 -16.77 -3.60
N LYS A 100 -25.04 -16.29 -2.40
CA LYS A 100 -25.66 -17.07 -1.31
C LYS A 100 -24.92 -18.39 -1.02
N GLY A 101 -23.59 -18.32 -0.91
CA GLY A 101 -22.76 -19.49 -0.59
C GLY A 101 -22.41 -20.42 -1.75
N ARG A 102 -22.80 -20.09 -2.99
CA ARG A 102 -22.36 -20.75 -4.23
C ARG A 102 -21.09 -20.11 -4.81
N THR A 103 -20.43 -20.73 -5.78
CA THR A 103 -19.40 -20.06 -6.58
C THR A 103 -20.03 -18.97 -7.47
N PRO A 104 -19.26 -18.00 -8.00
CA PRO A 104 -19.82 -17.01 -8.91
C PRO A 104 -20.46 -17.65 -10.14
N GLU A 105 -19.83 -18.69 -10.68
CA GLU A 105 -20.31 -19.43 -11.85
C GLU A 105 -21.66 -20.11 -11.57
N GLU A 106 -21.77 -20.85 -10.46
CA GLU A 106 -23.01 -21.47 -9.99
C GLU A 106 -24.14 -20.47 -9.72
N ALA A 107 -23.79 -19.21 -9.43
CA ALA A 107 -24.73 -18.13 -9.18
C ALA A 107 -25.02 -17.26 -10.41
N GLY A 108 -24.41 -17.54 -11.56
CA GLY A 108 -24.50 -16.71 -12.76
C GLY A 108 -23.81 -15.34 -12.65
N LEU A 109 -22.99 -15.14 -11.61
CA LEU A 109 -22.21 -13.92 -11.40
C LEU A 109 -20.89 -13.99 -12.17
N LYS A 110 -20.53 -12.90 -12.83
CA LYS A 110 -19.25 -12.76 -13.54
C LYS A 110 -18.35 -11.80 -12.78
N LEU A 111 -17.15 -12.28 -12.44
CA LEU A 111 -16.11 -11.41 -11.86
C LEU A 111 -15.63 -10.37 -12.88
N ILE A 112 -15.38 -9.16 -12.40
CA ILE A 112 -14.71 -8.08 -13.15
C ILE A 112 -13.25 -8.44 -13.41
N ARG A 113 -12.58 -9.02 -12.41
CA ARG A 113 -11.18 -9.45 -12.48
C ARG A 113 -10.91 -10.58 -11.49
N LYS A 114 -9.84 -11.34 -11.74
CA LYS A 114 -9.37 -12.35 -10.78
C LYS A 114 -8.82 -11.65 -9.52
N PRO A 115 -9.08 -12.17 -8.30
CA PRO A 115 -8.54 -11.59 -7.07
C PRO A 115 -7.01 -11.71 -7.03
N PHE A 116 -6.33 -10.69 -6.51
CA PHE A 116 -4.87 -10.60 -6.48
C PHE A 116 -4.37 -9.94 -5.19
N VAL A 117 -3.08 -10.16 -4.88
CA VAL A 117 -2.38 -9.46 -3.79
C VAL A 117 -2.02 -8.05 -4.27
N PRO A 118 -2.44 -6.98 -3.58
CA PRO A 118 -2.13 -5.61 -4.01
C PRO A 118 -0.62 -5.33 -3.99
N LYS A 119 -0.21 -4.24 -4.65
CA LYS A 119 1.14 -3.70 -4.45
C LYS A 119 1.18 -2.92 -3.14
N ARG A 120 2.35 -2.88 -2.49
CA ARG A 120 2.55 -2.04 -1.32
C ARG A 120 2.35 -0.57 -1.65
N ASN A 121 1.78 0.17 -0.71
CA ASN A 121 1.68 1.63 -0.76
C ASN A 121 2.49 2.24 0.40
N LYS A 122 2.51 3.58 0.49
CA LYS A 122 3.35 4.30 1.47
C LYS A 122 3.09 3.91 2.93
N LYS A 123 1.85 3.57 3.30
CA LYS A 123 1.51 3.19 4.69
C LYS A 123 2.03 1.80 5.07
N ASP A 124 2.42 0.98 4.09
CA ASP A 124 3.02 -0.33 4.32
C ASP A 124 4.51 -0.24 4.66
N TYR A 125 5.10 0.96 4.62
CA TYR A 125 6.50 1.21 4.96
C TYR A 125 6.62 1.97 6.28
N VAL A 126 7.71 1.69 7.00
CA VAL A 126 8.16 2.49 8.13
C VAL A 126 9.29 3.40 7.68
N ARG A 127 9.14 4.69 8.00
CA ARG A 127 10.19 5.67 7.84
C ARG A 127 11.12 5.59 9.05
N HIS A 128 12.41 5.41 8.81
CA HIS A 128 13.41 5.45 9.87
C HIS A 128 14.53 6.43 9.50
N LYS A 129 15.07 7.10 10.52
CA LYS A 129 16.24 7.97 10.38
C LYS A 129 17.46 7.17 10.80
N PHE A 130 18.55 7.34 10.07
CA PHE A 130 19.81 6.71 10.43
C PHE A 130 20.98 7.66 10.12
N ALA A 131 22.11 7.43 10.79
CA ALA A 131 23.34 8.17 10.54
C ALA A 131 24.04 7.65 9.27
N TYR A 132 24.89 8.49 8.68
CA TYR A 132 25.76 8.06 7.58
C TYR A 132 26.51 6.78 7.96
N ASN A 133 26.67 5.89 6.99
CA ASN A 133 27.33 4.61 7.17
C ASN A 133 28.13 4.32 5.90
N GLU A 134 29.45 4.38 5.99
CA GLU A 134 30.37 4.17 4.87
C GLU A 134 30.30 2.76 4.28
N ASN A 135 29.85 1.77 5.05
CA ASN A 135 29.71 0.39 4.56
C ASN A 135 28.47 0.20 3.67
N LYS A 136 27.55 1.18 3.62
CA LYS A 136 26.37 1.14 2.73
C LYS A 136 26.70 1.84 1.41
N LEU A 137 26.63 1.08 0.32
CA LEU A 137 26.89 1.57 -1.05
C LEU A 137 26.04 2.80 -1.40
N SER A 138 24.76 2.81 -1.01
CA SER A 138 23.85 3.94 -1.24
C SER A 138 24.31 5.23 -0.56
N HIS A 139 24.91 5.14 0.63
CA HIS A 139 25.39 6.31 1.36
C HIS A 139 26.67 6.85 0.71
N ARG A 140 27.60 5.95 0.34
CA ARG A 140 28.82 6.32 -0.40
C ARG A 140 28.50 6.98 -1.74
N PHE A 141 27.51 6.46 -2.47
CA PHE A 141 27.07 7.04 -3.73
C PHE A 141 26.54 8.48 -3.53
N TYR A 142 25.67 8.68 -2.54
CA TYR A 142 25.16 10.01 -2.19
C TYR A 142 26.30 10.98 -1.80
N ALA A 143 27.21 10.55 -0.93
CA ALA A 143 28.33 11.38 -0.50
C ALA A 143 29.31 11.73 -1.64
N LYS A 144 29.51 10.81 -2.59
CA LYS A 144 30.42 11.01 -3.73
C LYS A 144 29.83 11.95 -4.79
N HIS A 145 28.53 11.85 -5.07
CA HIS A 145 27.92 12.50 -6.23
C HIS A 145 27.03 13.70 -5.90
N ILE A 146 26.37 13.73 -4.73
CA ILE A 146 25.42 14.78 -4.38
C ILE A 146 26.11 15.84 -3.51
N LEU A 147 26.76 15.43 -2.42
CA LEU A 147 27.46 16.36 -1.51
C LEU A 147 28.61 17.12 -2.15
N LYS A 148 29.29 16.50 -3.13
CA LYS A 148 30.37 17.17 -3.86
C LYS A 148 29.84 18.20 -4.87
N ALA A 149 28.62 18.02 -5.38
CA ALA A 149 28.00 18.98 -6.30
C ALA A 149 27.57 20.27 -5.59
N GLU A 150 27.10 20.16 -4.33
CA GLU A 150 26.70 21.32 -3.50
C GLU A 150 27.89 22.13 -2.95
N LYS A 151 29.12 21.63 -3.06
CA LYS A 151 30.34 22.35 -2.66
C LYS A 151 30.97 23.17 -3.78
N VAL A 152 30.39 23.16 -4.98
CA VAL A 152 30.94 23.82 -6.19
C VAL A 152 30.02 24.96 -6.67
N SER A 153 29.04 25.39 -5.86
CA SER A 153 28.18 26.55 -6.11
C SER A 153 28.40 27.66 -5.11
#